data_AF-A0A954HDT1-F1
#
_entry.id   AF-A0A954HDT1-F1
#
_cell.length_a   1.000
_cell.length_b   1.000
_cell.length_c   1.000
_cell.angle_alpha   90.00
_cell.angle_beta   90.00
_cell.angle_gamma   90.00
#
_symmetry.space_group_name_H-M   'P 1'
#
loop_
_entity.id
_entity.type
_entity.pdbx_description
1 polymer ?
#
loop_
_entity_poly.entity_id
_entity_poly.type
_entity_poly.pdbx_seq_one_letter_code
_entity_poly.pdbx_strand_id
1 'polypeptide(L)'
;KQMFRFTDQGERDVSMRFDLTIPLARFAAQHLAEIGTPFRRYHIATVWRAEKPQKGRYREFMQCDFDTIGTEANASDVETLFVIHDLMRAIGFEKFTIRVNNRLVLNGLLEKLDLAEQTTNVLRALDKLRKIGPDGVTAELMEKAGTTADQAARVLDLVSLEGENRTIIGRLE
;
A
#
# COMPACT_ATOMS: atom_id res chain seq x y z
N LYS A 1 7.79 1.26 -15.57
CA LYS A 1 9.23 0.86 -15.62
C LYS A 1 9.52 -0.53 -15.06
N GLN A 2 8.54 -1.24 -14.46
CA GLN A 2 8.79 -2.53 -13.80
C GLN A 2 8.01 -3.72 -14.43
N MET A 3 7.33 -3.53 -15.56
CA MET A 3 6.54 -4.59 -16.21
C MET A 3 7.36 -5.27 -17.31
N PHE A 4 7.21 -6.59 -17.46
CA PHE A 4 7.63 -7.27 -18.67
C PHE A 4 6.62 -6.99 -19.77
N ARG A 5 6.91 -5.99 -20.60
CA ARG A 5 6.10 -5.55 -21.74
C ARG A 5 6.80 -5.94 -23.03
N PHE A 6 6.06 -6.50 -23.97
CA PHE A 6 6.58 -6.95 -25.26
C PHE A 6 5.47 -6.97 -26.30
N THR A 7 5.86 -6.93 -27.57
CA THR A 7 4.96 -7.19 -28.69
C THR A 7 4.89 -8.70 -28.91
N ASP A 8 3.70 -9.27 -28.88
CA ASP A 8 3.52 -10.70 -29.16
C ASP A 8 3.51 -11.00 -30.66
N GLN A 9 3.38 -12.29 -31.03
CA GLN A 9 3.37 -12.73 -32.43
C GLN A 9 2.15 -12.22 -33.22
N GLY A 10 1.09 -11.77 -32.54
CA GLY A 10 -0.08 -11.14 -33.14
C GLY A 10 0.06 -9.61 -33.23
N GLU A 11 1.27 -9.08 -33.05
CA GLU A 11 1.59 -7.65 -33.07
C GLU A 11 0.88 -6.84 -31.97
N ARG A 12 0.43 -7.50 -30.89
CA ARG A 12 -0.24 -6.83 -29.77
C ARG A 12 0.77 -6.41 -28.73
N ASP A 13 0.58 -5.23 -28.19
CA ASP A 13 1.34 -4.74 -27.04
C ASP A 13 0.78 -5.34 -25.75
N VAL A 14 1.51 -6.31 -25.20
CA VAL A 14 1.10 -7.08 -24.04
C VAL A 14 2.09 -6.93 -22.89
N SER A 15 1.62 -7.19 -21.69
CA SER A 15 2.47 -7.24 -20.50
C SER A 15 2.14 -8.44 -19.64
N MET A 16 3.16 -9.04 -19.02
CA MET A 16 2.94 -10.01 -17.97
C MET A 16 2.35 -9.31 -16.74
N ARG A 17 1.44 -10.00 -16.04
CA ARG A 17 0.84 -9.49 -14.80
C ARG A 17 1.91 -9.22 -13.74
N PHE A 18 1.92 -8.00 -13.23
CA PHE A 18 2.89 -7.52 -12.23
C PHE A 18 2.42 -7.78 -10.78
N ASP A 19 1.10 -7.89 -10.61
CA ASP A 19 0.39 -8.30 -9.40
C ASP A 19 -0.89 -9.07 -9.78
N LEU A 20 -1.70 -9.45 -8.79
CA LEU A 20 -3.02 -10.09 -9.00
C LEU A 20 -4.19 -9.11 -8.81
N THR A 21 -3.94 -7.93 -8.23
CA THR A 21 -4.96 -6.89 -7.97
C THR A 21 -5.47 -6.24 -9.26
N ILE A 22 -4.59 -5.90 -10.21
CA ILE A 22 -5.02 -5.32 -11.51
C ILE A 22 -5.85 -6.34 -12.32
N PRO A 23 -5.42 -7.61 -12.47
CA PRO A 23 -6.25 -8.65 -13.06
C PRO A 23 -7.61 -8.82 -12.37
N LEU A 24 -7.67 -8.74 -11.03
CA LEU A 24 -8.92 -8.77 -10.29
C LEU A 24 -9.81 -7.59 -10.63
N ALA A 25 -9.27 -6.36 -10.64
CA ALA A 25 -10.05 -5.17 -10.99
C ALA A 25 -10.67 -5.29 -12.39
N ARG A 26 -9.91 -5.80 -13.36
CA ARG A 26 -10.43 -6.10 -14.71
C ARG A 26 -11.56 -7.13 -14.66
N PHE A 27 -11.35 -8.25 -13.96
CA PHE A 27 -12.36 -9.31 -13.83
C PHE A 27 -13.65 -8.77 -13.18
N ALA A 28 -13.52 -8.06 -12.06
CA ALA A 28 -14.65 -7.46 -11.38
C ALA A 28 -15.38 -6.48 -12.28
N ALA A 29 -14.69 -5.56 -12.96
CA ALA A 29 -15.32 -4.61 -13.87
C ALA A 29 -16.12 -5.27 -15.01
N GLN A 30 -15.70 -6.46 -15.46
CA GLN A 30 -16.39 -7.20 -16.53
C GLN A 30 -17.58 -8.02 -16.03
N HIS A 31 -17.53 -8.52 -14.80
CA HIS A 31 -18.45 -9.55 -14.31
C HIS A 31 -19.23 -9.17 -13.05
N LEU A 32 -19.08 -7.93 -12.53
CA LEU A 32 -19.67 -7.54 -11.23
C LEU A 32 -21.19 -7.75 -11.18
N ALA A 33 -21.87 -7.47 -12.29
CA ALA A 33 -23.32 -7.64 -12.42
C ALA A 33 -23.77 -9.12 -12.32
N GLU A 34 -22.87 -10.06 -12.58
CA GLU A 34 -23.15 -11.50 -12.53
C GLU A 34 -22.79 -12.12 -11.18
N ILE A 35 -21.71 -11.66 -10.53
CA ILE A 35 -21.12 -12.30 -9.34
C ILE A 35 -21.68 -11.81 -7.99
N GLY A 36 -22.44 -10.70 -7.99
CA GLY A 36 -23.02 -10.09 -6.78
C GLY A 36 -21.99 -9.50 -5.82
N THR A 37 -22.44 -8.71 -4.83
CA THR A 37 -21.57 -8.10 -3.81
C THR A 37 -22.17 -8.26 -2.39
N PRO A 38 -21.33 -8.38 -1.34
CA PRO A 38 -19.87 -8.37 -1.36
C PRO A 38 -19.27 -9.66 -1.94
N PHE A 39 -18.32 -9.51 -2.87
CA PHE A 39 -17.62 -10.61 -3.51
C PHE A 39 -16.28 -10.86 -2.80
N ARG A 40 -16.03 -12.09 -2.37
CA ARG A 40 -14.79 -12.51 -1.68
C ARG A 40 -14.08 -13.54 -2.51
N ARG A 41 -12.76 -13.38 -2.71
CA ARG A 41 -11.96 -14.34 -3.45
C ARG A 41 -10.55 -14.46 -2.90
N TYR A 42 -9.91 -15.59 -3.15
CA TYR A 42 -8.46 -15.74 -3.06
C TYR A 42 -7.87 -16.09 -4.43
N HIS A 43 -6.60 -15.79 -4.66
CA HIS A 43 -5.87 -16.13 -5.88
C HIS A 43 -4.41 -16.36 -5.54
N ILE A 44 -3.94 -17.57 -5.80
CA ILE A 44 -2.55 -17.95 -5.65
C ILE A 44 -1.97 -18.14 -7.04
N ALA A 45 -1.08 -17.25 -7.45
CA ALA A 45 -0.51 -17.29 -8.79
C ALA A 45 0.85 -16.60 -8.86
N THR A 46 1.65 -17.07 -9.82
CA THR A 46 2.93 -16.44 -10.16
C THR A 46 2.72 -15.09 -10.82
N VAL A 47 3.55 -14.11 -10.46
CA VAL A 47 3.63 -12.77 -11.04
C VAL A 47 5.05 -12.42 -11.46
N TRP A 48 5.17 -11.42 -12.35
CA TRP A 48 6.46 -11.06 -12.94
C TRP A 48 6.79 -9.59 -12.80
N ARG A 49 8.01 -9.30 -12.31
CA ARG A 49 8.53 -7.96 -12.11
C ARG A 49 9.86 -7.77 -12.86
N ALA A 50 9.90 -6.84 -13.80
CA ALA A 50 11.08 -6.53 -14.63
C ALA A 50 12.13 -5.67 -13.90
N GLU A 51 12.17 -5.71 -12.57
CA GLU A 51 13.18 -5.00 -11.79
C GLU A 51 14.59 -5.60 -11.97
N LYS A 52 15.62 -4.79 -11.67
CA LYS A 52 16.99 -5.31 -11.55
C LYS A 52 17.01 -6.31 -10.37
N PRO A 53 17.45 -7.55 -10.57
CA PRO A 53 17.52 -8.54 -9.50
C PRO A 53 18.36 -8.01 -8.34
N GLN A 54 17.85 -8.18 -7.13
CA GLN A 54 18.58 -7.96 -5.87
C GLN A 54 18.31 -9.16 -4.97
N LYS A 55 19.05 -9.29 -3.87
CA LYS A 55 18.79 -10.36 -2.88
C LYS A 55 17.34 -10.27 -2.40
N GLY A 56 16.56 -11.33 -2.61
CA GLY A 56 15.13 -11.38 -2.27
C GLY A 56 14.19 -10.68 -3.25
N ARG A 57 14.69 -10.07 -4.34
CA ARG A 57 13.89 -9.48 -5.42
C ARG A 57 14.06 -10.30 -6.70
N TYR A 58 13.19 -11.30 -6.83
CA TYR A 58 13.12 -12.15 -8.01
C TYR A 58 12.27 -11.54 -9.11
N ARG A 59 12.52 -11.94 -10.35
CA ARG A 59 11.71 -11.54 -11.51
C ARG A 59 10.39 -12.29 -11.61
N GLU A 60 10.32 -13.44 -10.97
CA GLU A 60 9.18 -14.35 -10.94
C GLU A 60 9.03 -14.84 -9.48
N PHE A 61 7.83 -14.75 -8.93
CA PHE A 61 7.51 -15.28 -7.60
C PHE A 61 6.01 -15.48 -7.43
N MET A 62 5.63 -16.30 -6.45
CA MET A 62 4.24 -16.60 -6.11
C MET A 62 3.65 -15.49 -5.24
N GLN A 63 2.45 -15.03 -5.57
CA GLN A 63 1.59 -14.23 -4.69
C GLN A 63 0.41 -15.06 -4.19
N CYS A 64 -0.08 -14.71 -3.01
CA CYS A 64 -1.29 -15.26 -2.39
C CYS A 64 -2.13 -14.06 -1.95
N ASP A 65 -3.09 -13.68 -2.80
CA ASP A 65 -3.94 -12.51 -2.59
C ASP A 65 -5.33 -12.98 -2.14
N PHE A 66 -5.91 -12.28 -1.18
CA PHE A 66 -7.31 -12.42 -0.78
C PHE A 66 -7.94 -11.03 -0.77
N ASP A 67 -9.11 -10.89 -1.38
CA ASP A 67 -9.73 -9.61 -1.66
C ASP A 67 -11.24 -9.66 -1.44
N THR A 68 -11.80 -8.56 -0.95
CA THR A 68 -13.24 -8.34 -0.81
C THR A 68 -13.65 -7.12 -1.63
N ILE A 69 -14.67 -7.26 -2.49
CA ILE A 69 -15.17 -6.19 -3.38
C ILE A 69 -16.63 -5.89 -3.07
N GLY A 70 -17.00 -4.60 -3.11
CA GLY A 70 -18.38 -4.15 -3.09
C GLY A 70 -18.94 -3.87 -1.69
N THR A 71 -18.10 -3.42 -0.77
CA THR A 71 -18.49 -3.00 0.58
C THR A 71 -17.53 -1.92 1.09
N GLU A 72 -18.07 -0.98 1.86
CA GLU A 72 -17.31 0.07 2.57
C GLU A 72 -17.24 -0.21 4.07
N ALA A 73 -17.73 -1.37 4.52
CA ALA A 73 -17.74 -1.71 5.93
C ALA A 73 -16.33 -2.07 6.41
N ASN A 74 -15.86 -1.37 7.45
CA ASN A 74 -14.59 -1.66 8.15
C ASN A 74 -14.45 -3.13 8.60
N ALA A 75 -15.58 -3.85 8.73
CA ALA A 75 -15.58 -5.27 9.03
C ALA A 75 -14.79 -6.10 7.99
N SER A 76 -14.75 -5.67 6.73
CA SER A 76 -14.01 -6.35 5.66
C SER A 76 -12.49 -6.19 5.81
N ASP A 77 -12.04 -5.00 6.24
CA ASP A 77 -10.65 -4.74 6.59
C ASP A 77 -10.24 -5.57 7.82
N VAL A 78 -11.12 -5.66 8.84
CA VAL A 78 -10.87 -6.48 10.03
C VAL A 78 -10.80 -7.98 9.69
N GLU A 79 -11.69 -8.47 8.82
CA GLU A 79 -11.66 -9.85 8.33
C GLU A 79 -10.34 -10.16 7.61
N THR A 80 -9.84 -9.23 6.79
CA THR A 80 -8.51 -9.33 6.16
C THR A 80 -7.41 -9.54 7.20
N LEU A 81 -7.45 -8.83 8.34
CA LEU A 81 -6.48 -9.01 9.43
C LEU A 81 -6.57 -10.42 10.04
N PHE A 82 -7.78 -10.95 10.23
CA PHE A 82 -7.97 -12.32 10.72
C PHE A 82 -7.45 -13.36 9.74
N VAL A 83 -7.71 -13.20 8.44
CA VAL A 83 -7.17 -14.08 7.39
C VAL A 83 -5.63 -14.10 7.43
N ILE A 84 -4.98 -12.94 7.55
CA ILE A 84 -3.51 -12.86 7.69
C ILE A 84 -3.05 -13.56 8.96
N HIS A 85 -3.70 -13.28 10.10
CA HIS A 85 -3.34 -13.87 11.38
C HIS A 85 -3.40 -15.40 11.34
N ASP A 86 -4.53 -15.93 10.87
CA ASP A 86 -4.79 -17.37 10.83
C ASP A 86 -3.90 -18.08 9.82
N LEU A 87 -3.64 -17.45 8.66
CA LEU A 87 -2.67 -17.94 7.68
C LEU A 87 -1.27 -18.06 8.29
N MET A 88 -0.78 -17.00 8.94
CA MET A 88 0.55 -16.99 9.55
C MET A 88 0.69 -18.06 10.64
N ARG A 89 -0.35 -18.26 11.46
CA ARG A 89 -0.40 -19.34 12.45
C ARG A 89 -0.41 -20.72 11.79
N ALA A 90 -1.23 -20.92 10.77
CA ALA A 90 -1.38 -22.20 10.08
C ALA A 90 -0.09 -22.67 9.40
N ILE A 91 0.71 -21.74 8.87
CA ILE A 91 2.01 -22.07 8.25
C ILE A 91 3.17 -22.16 9.27
N GLY A 92 2.88 -22.04 10.57
CA GLY A 92 3.83 -22.31 11.65
C GLY A 92 4.55 -21.10 12.24
N PHE A 93 4.16 -19.86 11.92
CA PHE A 93 4.72 -18.68 12.59
C PHE A 93 4.09 -18.47 13.96
N GLU A 94 4.92 -18.46 15.00
CA GLU A 94 4.47 -18.23 16.38
C GLU A 94 4.43 -16.76 16.78
N LYS A 95 5.34 -15.95 16.20
CA LYS A 95 5.56 -14.55 16.55
C LYS A 95 5.58 -13.70 15.29
N PHE A 96 4.58 -12.84 15.14
CA PHE A 96 4.49 -11.85 14.08
C PHE A 96 3.71 -10.63 14.58
N THR A 97 3.83 -9.52 13.86
CA THR A 97 3.09 -8.29 14.13
C THR A 97 2.42 -7.83 12.83
N ILE A 98 1.12 -7.60 12.88
CA ILE A 98 0.39 -6.96 11.78
C ILE A 98 0.34 -5.47 12.07
N ARG A 99 0.89 -4.66 11.17
CA ARG A 99 0.87 -3.19 11.27
C ARG A 99 -0.27 -2.66 10.43
N VAL A 100 -1.11 -1.84 11.04
CA VAL A 100 -2.27 -1.22 10.39
C VAL A 100 -2.05 0.29 10.34
N ASN A 101 -2.43 0.91 9.23
CA ASN A 101 -2.43 2.35 9.07
C ASN A 101 -3.66 2.77 8.24
N ASN A 102 -4.13 4.00 8.40
CA ASN A 102 -5.23 4.56 7.63
C ASN A 102 -4.78 5.82 6.89
N ARG A 103 -4.89 5.79 5.56
CA ARG A 103 -4.50 6.91 4.70
C ARG A 103 -5.32 8.18 4.97
N LEU A 104 -6.55 8.05 5.45
CA LEU A 104 -7.40 9.20 5.78
C LEU A 104 -6.80 10.09 6.88
N VAL A 105 -6.05 9.51 7.82
CA VAL A 105 -5.35 10.27 8.88
C VAL A 105 -4.27 11.15 8.27
N LEU A 106 -3.43 10.58 7.39
CA LEU A 106 -2.39 11.35 6.70
C LEU A 106 -3.01 12.40 5.79
N ASN A 107 -4.02 12.03 5.00
CA ASN A 107 -4.68 12.97 4.09
C ASN A 107 -5.28 14.15 4.85
N GLY A 108 -5.96 13.92 5.98
CA GLY A 108 -6.52 14.98 6.82
C GLY A 108 -5.45 15.92 7.39
N LEU A 109 -4.28 15.40 7.77
CA LEU A 109 -3.15 16.26 8.16
C LEU A 109 -2.65 17.10 6.98
N LEU A 110 -2.49 16.49 5.80
CA LEU A 110 -2.01 17.20 4.62
C LEU A 110 -3.00 18.28 4.16
N GLU A 111 -4.30 18.05 4.30
CA GLU A 111 -5.33 19.07 4.07
C GLU A 111 -5.19 20.24 5.04
N LYS A 112 -5.02 19.99 6.35
CA LYS A 112 -4.76 21.05 7.35
C LYS A 112 -3.48 21.85 7.10
N LEU A 113 -2.55 21.30 6.31
CA LEU A 113 -1.26 21.90 5.99
C LEU A 113 -1.22 22.53 4.58
N ASP A 114 -2.31 22.53 3.83
CA ASP A 114 -2.36 22.95 2.42
C ASP A 114 -1.42 22.14 1.50
N LEU A 115 -1.27 20.84 1.79
CA LEU A 115 -0.39 19.89 1.10
C LEU A 115 -1.14 18.72 0.44
N ALA A 116 -2.47 18.80 0.29
CA ALA A 116 -3.29 17.70 -0.24
C ALA A 116 -2.79 17.19 -1.61
N GLU A 117 -2.39 18.09 -2.50
CA GLU A 117 -1.85 17.76 -3.82
C GLU A 117 -0.47 17.09 -3.79
N GLN A 118 0.25 17.21 -2.66
CA GLN A 118 1.61 16.70 -2.49
C GLN A 118 1.66 15.31 -1.85
N THR A 119 0.50 14.68 -1.59
CA THR A 119 0.37 13.37 -0.92
C THR A 119 1.35 12.32 -1.45
N THR A 120 1.50 12.21 -2.77
CA THR A 120 2.42 11.22 -3.38
C THR A 120 3.88 11.51 -3.07
N ASN A 121 4.29 12.78 -3.08
CA ASN A 121 5.67 13.18 -2.79
C ASN A 121 5.97 12.99 -1.29
N VAL A 122 5.02 13.35 -0.42
CA VAL A 122 5.12 13.13 1.03
C VAL A 122 5.29 11.64 1.35
N LEU A 123 4.43 10.78 0.80
CA LEU A 123 4.51 9.32 1.03
C LEU A 123 5.85 8.74 0.56
N ARG A 124 6.38 9.19 -0.58
CA ARG A 124 7.69 8.75 -1.08
C ARG A 124 8.85 9.18 -0.20
N ALA A 125 8.78 10.37 0.39
CA ALA A 125 9.77 10.83 1.35
C ALA A 125 9.69 10.01 2.66
N LEU A 126 8.47 9.83 3.19
CA LEU A 126 8.24 9.06 4.43
C LEU A 126 8.67 7.58 4.31
N ASP A 127 8.49 6.94 3.15
CA ASP A 127 8.95 5.56 2.92
C ASP A 127 10.48 5.41 3.08
N LYS A 128 11.22 6.51 2.90
CA LYS A 128 12.68 6.55 3.05
C LYS A 128 13.14 6.87 4.46
N LEU A 129 12.23 7.15 5.41
CA LEU A 129 12.59 7.58 6.77
C LEU A 129 13.60 6.66 7.44
N ARG A 130 13.41 5.34 7.31
CA ARG A 130 14.34 4.33 7.87
C ARG A 130 15.73 4.34 7.23
N LYS A 131 15.85 4.86 6.01
CA LYS A 131 17.07 4.83 5.20
C LYS A 131 17.86 6.13 5.29
N ILE A 132 17.19 7.27 5.23
CA ILE A 132 17.84 8.59 5.16
C ILE A 132 17.66 9.44 6.43
N GLY A 133 16.90 8.94 7.41
CA GLY A 133 16.65 9.61 8.68
C GLY A 133 15.71 10.83 8.58
N PRO A 134 15.34 11.43 9.72
CA PRO A 134 14.42 12.57 9.78
C PRO A 134 14.92 13.80 9.01
N ASP A 135 16.22 14.10 9.11
CA ASP A 135 16.82 15.26 8.42
C ASP A 135 16.80 15.09 6.91
N GLY A 136 17.10 13.88 6.42
CA GLY A 136 17.05 13.57 4.99
C GLY A 136 15.62 13.61 4.45
N VAL A 137 14.64 13.12 5.21
CA VAL A 137 13.23 13.22 4.84
C VAL A 137 12.75 14.67 4.84
N THR A 138 13.15 15.48 5.83
CA THR A 138 12.84 16.92 5.87
C THR A 138 13.33 17.61 4.61
N ALA A 139 14.60 17.38 4.22
CA ALA A 139 15.16 17.95 3.01
C ALA A 139 14.39 17.51 1.75
N GLU A 140 14.03 16.22 1.64
CA GLU A 140 13.28 15.71 0.50
C GLU A 140 11.84 16.26 0.44
N LEU A 141 11.18 16.42 1.59
CA LEU A 141 9.85 17.05 1.67
C LEU A 141 9.91 18.51 1.17
N MET A 142 10.90 19.27 1.62
CA MET A 142 11.08 20.65 1.18
C MET A 142 11.41 20.72 -0.33
N GLU A 143 12.28 19.85 -0.83
CA GLU A 143 12.71 19.87 -2.24
C GLU A 143 11.62 19.36 -3.20
N LYS A 144 10.92 18.28 -2.85
CA LYS A 144 10.00 17.57 -3.76
C LYS A 144 8.54 17.90 -3.53
N ALA A 145 8.13 18.12 -2.29
CA ALA A 145 6.76 18.48 -1.93
C ALA A 145 6.60 19.99 -1.69
N GLY A 146 7.68 20.78 -1.71
CA GLY A 146 7.61 22.23 -1.56
C GLY A 146 7.18 22.67 -0.15
N THR A 147 7.37 21.82 0.86
CA THR A 147 6.96 22.11 2.22
C THR A 147 7.83 23.19 2.86
N THR A 148 7.25 23.98 3.76
CA THR A 148 8.02 24.77 4.72
C THR A 148 8.69 23.85 5.77
N ALA A 149 9.67 24.37 6.51
CA ALA A 149 10.29 23.62 7.60
C ALA A 149 9.26 23.23 8.69
N ASP A 150 8.30 24.11 8.97
CA ASP A 150 7.22 23.86 9.93
C ASP A 150 6.29 22.73 9.45
N GLN A 151 5.85 22.78 8.19
CA GLN A 151 5.05 21.72 7.59
C GLN A 151 5.77 20.37 7.60
N ALA A 152 7.06 20.34 7.25
CA ALA A 152 7.86 19.12 7.29
C ALA A 152 7.97 18.56 8.72
N ALA A 153 8.17 19.44 9.72
CA ALA A 153 8.21 19.05 11.12
C ALA A 153 6.87 18.44 11.59
N ARG A 154 5.72 19.04 11.23
CA ARG A 154 4.40 18.49 11.57
C ARG A 154 4.11 17.14 10.90
N VAL A 155 4.56 16.95 9.66
CA VAL A 155 4.47 15.65 8.97
C VAL A 155 5.33 14.59 9.66
N LEU A 156 6.54 14.95 10.11
CA LEU A 156 7.42 14.04 10.85
C LEU A 156 6.91 13.72 12.26
N ASP A 157 6.31 14.69 12.93
CA ASP A 157 5.69 14.48 14.24
C ASP A 157 4.63 13.38 14.18
N LEU A 158 3.74 13.43 13.18
CA LEU A 158 2.72 12.40 12.92
C LEU A 158 3.30 10.98 12.84
N VAL A 159 4.38 10.79 12.05
CA VAL A 159 4.99 9.45 11.88
C VAL A 159 5.80 8.98 13.08
N SER A 160 6.13 9.89 14.00
CA SER A 160 6.81 9.58 15.26
C SER A 160 5.87 9.36 16.45
N LEU A 161 4.55 9.48 16.24
CA LEU A 161 3.57 9.23 17.30
C LEU A 161 3.58 7.77 17.74
N GLU A 162 3.80 7.58 19.04
CA GLU A 162 3.71 6.30 19.73
C GLU A 162 2.78 6.43 20.95
N GLY A 163 2.05 5.37 21.27
CA GLY A 163 1.16 5.32 22.42
C GLY A 163 -0.11 4.52 22.16
N GLU A 164 -1.05 4.60 23.10
CA GLU A 164 -2.37 4.00 22.94
C GLU A 164 -3.23 4.78 21.95
N ASN A 165 -4.17 4.09 21.29
CA ASN A 165 -5.05 4.68 20.28
C ASN A 165 -5.72 5.98 20.74
N ARG A 166 -6.22 6.02 21.98
CA ARG A 166 -6.87 7.23 22.52
C ARG A 166 -5.91 8.41 22.65
N THR A 167 -4.69 8.15 23.09
CA THR A 167 -3.65 9.17 23.24
C THR A 167 -3.20 9.70 21.88
N ILE A 168 -3.05 8.83 20.88
CA ILE A 168 -2.68 9.22 19.52
C ILE A 168 -3.79 10.06 18.90
N ILE A 169 -5.05 9.62 18.97
CA ILE A 169 -6.19 10.35 18.41
C ILE A 169 -6.31 11.76 19.04
N GLY A 170 -6.18 11.87 20.37
CA GLY A 170 -6.24 13.18 21.04
C GLY A 170 -5.12 14.14 20.68
N ARG A 171 -4.03 13.70 20.04
CA ARG A 171 -2.96 14.57 19.50
C ARG A 171 -3.22 15.02 18.06
N LEU A 172 -4.17 14.38 17.36
CA LEU A 172 -4.50 14.65 15.95
C LEU A 172 -5.69 15.61 15.79
N GLU A 173 -6.54 15.69 16.82
CA GLU A 173 -7.64 16.65 16.94
C GLU A 173 -7.11 18.07 17.15
#